data_AF-A0A351J2R2-F1
#
_entry.id   AF-A0A351J2R2-F1
#
_cell.length_a   1.000
_cell.length_b   1.000
_cell.length_c   1.000
_cell.angle_alpha   90.00
_cell.angle_beta   90.00
_cell.angle_gamma   90.00
#
_symmetry.space_group_name_H-M   'P 1'
#
loop_
_entity.id
_entity.type
_entity.pdbx_description
1 polymer ?
#
loop_
_entity_poly.entity_id
_entity_poly.type
_entity_poly.pdbx_seq_one_letter_code
_entity_poly.pdbx_strand_id
1 'polypeptide(L)'
;GHFHIGGDEIRMNRDCPACSQALENATLEHLITRHYVDCIDIVASNGVQPIMWCDVLLAYQETMDALTGRVTVMDWDYVSTVEGRKGGRVWGVPSNIIHQPDLWPEDKQELRKFAFLQEPTVFNPYFYADYLKSKGFTVIAACATRCSGDSFCVPAAFHPANVKACVRKAVDSKLDGFMVTSWSVRRAPFSLTWFGLITASMAYENGTVTWDEIGRAYSKYCFGNEDQYLGMLPELLGKASEHATKLGHLLSSQCEYSDYQTGNFFSPPWDSDSLFYKARMPIIRENAKAVAERFHALQETVNTTRNYLHRATPQNEEQQFHLSLWYWACDVLEFYCELAKELTREVLDDQALASWAEKAKILSEFTKETLSPLYTDFTIIGEVQNRFGVFLQWLKKREA
;
A
#
# COMPACT_ATOMS: atom_id res chain seq x y z
N GLY A 1 6.51 -24.69 -15.39
CA GLY A 1 6.67 -23.74 -14.27
C GLY A 1 6.14 -22.38 -14.70
N HIS A 2 6.06 -21.41 -13.79
CA HIS A 2 5.63 -20.03 -14.10
C HIS A 2 6.75 -19.04 -13.75
N PHE A 3 6.87 -17.95 -14.50
CA PHE A 3 7.81 -16.87 -14.19
C PHE A 3 7.17 -15.51 -14.47
N HIS A 4 7.09 -14.65 -13.45
CA HIS A 4 6.53 -13.32 -13.59
C HIS A 4 7.60 -12.32 -14.04
N ILE A 5 7.41 -11.70 -15.20
CA ILE A 5 8.40 -10.80 -15.83
C ILE A 5 8.24 -9.32 -15.41
N GLY A 6 7.50 -9.05 -14.34
CA GLY A 6 7.04 -7.69 -14.00
C GLY A 6 6.08 -7.14 -15.04
N GLY A 7 6.35 -5.94 -15.55
CA GLY A 7 5.55 -5.33 -16.62
C GLY A 7 4.82 -4.05 -16.26
N ASP A 8 5.00 -3.52 -15.05
CA ASP A 8 4.16 -2.44 -14.49
C ASP A 8 4.81 -1.05 -14.57
N GLU A 9 3.94 -0.03 -14.67
CA GLU A 9 4.17 1.40 -14.48
C GLU A 9 5.42 1.99 -15.18
N ILE A 10 5.73 1.49 -16.37
CA ILE A 10 6.90 1.92 -17.15
C ILE A 10 6.83 3.40 -17.50
N ARG A 11 7.91 4.12 -17.19
CA ARG A 11 8.10 5.52 -17.58
C ARG A 11 9.45 5.66 -18.28
N MET A 12 9.44 6.18 -19.51
CA MET A 12 10.66 6.63 -20.19
C MET A 12 10.79 8.15 -20.02
N ASN A 13 11.95 8.59 -19.54
CA ASN A 13 12.25 10.01 -19.38
C ASN A 13 12.87 10.57 -20.67
N ARG A 14 12.25 11.59 -21.27
CA ARG A 14 12.79 12.27 -22.47
C ARG A 14 14.10 13.01 -22.21
N ASP A 15 14.40 13.34 -20.96
CA ASP A 15 15.67 13.96 -20.58
C ASP A 15 16.84 12.96 -20.58
N CYS A 16 16.56 11.65 -20.66
CA CYS A 16 17.59 10.63 -20.84
C CYS A 16 18.02 10.59 -22.33
N PRO A 17 19.29 10.84 -22.67
CA PRO A 17 19.74 10.85 -24.06
C PRO A 17 19.47 9.53 -24.80
N ALA A 18 19.63 8.39 -24.13
CA ALA A 18 19.35 7.08 -24.71
C ALA A 18 17.85 6.87 -24.98
N CYS A 19 16.98 7.33 -24.06
CA CYS A 19 15.53 7.28 -24.26
C CYS A 19 15.11 8.22 -25.40
N SER A 20 15.66 9.43 -25.46
CA SER A 20 15.39 10.39 -26.54
C SER A 20 15.77 9.81 -27.90
N GLN A 21 16.98 9.27 -28.03
CA GLN A 21 17.46 8.66 -29.28
C GLN A 21 16.63 7.45 -29.70
N ALA A 22 16.19 6.61 -28.76
CA ALA A 22 15.30 5.49 -29.08
C ALA A 22 13.93 5.97 -29.59
N LEU A 23 13.38 7.02 -28.96
CA LEU A 23 12.08 7.60 -29.31
C LEU A 23 12.09 8.44 -30.61
N GLU A 24 13.26 8.79 -31.14
CA GLU A 24 13.38 9.38 -32.48
C GLU A 24 13.07 8.36 -33.59
N ASN A 25 13.31 7.07 -33.33
CA ASN A 25 13.26 6.00 -34.34
C ASN A 25 12.04 5.08 -34.19
N ALA A 26 11.33 5.14 -33.06
CA ALA A 26 10.18 4.30 -32.78
C ALA A 26 9.25 4.96 -31.75
N THR A 27 7.98 4.54 -31.74
CA THR A 27 7.04 4.95 -30.69
C THR A 27 7.38 4.24 -29.38
N LEU A 28 6.96 4.83 -28.25
CA LEU A 28 7.09 4.21 -26.93
C LEU A 28 6.40 2.84 -26.89
N GLU A 29 5.19 2.76 -27.46
CA GLU A 29 4.41 1.54 -27.59
C GLU A 29 5.17 0.43 -28.35
N HIS A 30 5.80 0.76 -29.47
CA HIS A 30 6.56 -0.21 -30.25
C HIS A 30 7.79 -0.73 -29.50
N LEU A 31 8.53 0.17 -28.83
CA LEU A 31 9.71 -0.20 -28.03
C LEU A 31 9.33 -1.13 -26.86
N ILE A 32 8.24 -0.80 -26.16
CA ILE A 32 7.70 -1.60 -25.07
C ILE A 32 7.24 -2.97 -25.57
N THR A 33 6.48 -2.99 -26.68
CA THR A 33 5.96 -4.23 -27.26
C THR A 33 7.10 -5.18 -27.64
N ARG A 34 8.10 -4.66 -28.36
CA ARG A 34 9.28 -5.45 -28.73
C ARG A 34 10.01 -6.01 -27.51
N HIS A 35 10.24 -5.18 -26.49
CA HIS A 35 10.91 -5.61 -25.27
C HIS A 35 10.20 -6.79 -24.60
N TYR A 36 8.87 -6.72 -24.45
CA TYR A 36 8.12 -7.80 -23.80
C TYR A 36 7.94 -9.03 -24.67
N VAL A 37 7.87 -8.90 -25.99
CA VAL A 37 7.96 -10.05 -26.90
C VAL A 37 9.28 -10.79 -26.67
N ASP A 38 10.41 -10.08 -26.65
CA ASP A 38 11.73 -10.68 -26.42
C ASP A 38 11.79 -11.38 -25.05
N CYS A 39 11.30 -10.74 -23.97
CA CYS A 39 11.25 -11.34 -22.63
C CYS A 39 10.38 -12.60 -22.58
N ILE A 40 9.19 -12.56 -23.20
CA ILE A 40 8.27 -13.70 -23.27
C ILE A 40 8.91 -14.85 -24.02
N ASP A 41 9.58 -14.60 -25.14
CA ASP A 41 10.23 -15.65 -25.94
C ASP A 41 11.41 -16.28 -25.18
N ILE A 42 12.17 -15.51 -24.40
CA ILE A 42 13.21 -16.04 -23.52
C ILE A 42 12.59 -16.97 -22.46
N VAL A 43 11.52 -16.55 -21.77
CA VAL A 43 10.88 -17.37 -20.75
C VAL A 43 10.25 -18.63 -21.35
N ALA A 44 9.52 -18.48 -22.46
CA ALA A 44 8.82 -19.57 -23.12
C ALA A 44 9.78 -20.60 -23.74
N SER A 45 10.91 -20.17 -24.33
CA SER A 45 11.93 -21.08 -24.88
C SER A 45 12.58 -21.98 -23.82
N ASN A 46 12.48 -21.61 -22.54
CA ASN A 46 12.91 -22.42 -21.40
C ASN A 46 11.78 -23.35 -20.86
N GLY A 47 10.64 -23.47 -21.56
CA GLY A 47 9.51 -24.31 -21.14
C GLY A 47 8.75 -23.77 -19.92
N VAL A 48 8.81 -22.46 -19.69
CA VAL A 48 8.17 -21.77 -18.56
C VAL A 48 7.06 -20.86 -19.08
N GLN A 49 5.91 -20.83 -18.40
CA GLN A 49 4.80 -19.94 -18.74
C GLN A 49 5.07 -18.53 -18.19
N PRO A 50 5.16 -17.50 -19.04
CA PRO A 50 5.36 -16.14 -18.59
C PRO A 50 4.07 -15.58 -17.97
N ILE A 51 4.24 -14.78 -16.90
CA ILE A 51 3.18 -14.00 -16.27
C ILE A 51 3.57 -12.51 -16.30
N MET A 52 2.63 -11.62 -16.57
CA MET A 52 2.90 -10.18 -16.69
C MET A 52 1.77 -9.34 -16.07
N TRP A 53 2.11 -8.17 -15.53
CA TRP A 53 1.12 -7.17 -15.12
C TRP A 53 0.33 -6.63 -16.33
N CYS A 54 -0.95 -6.31 -16.12
CA CYS A 54 -1.86 -5.95 -17.21
C CYS A 54 -1.76 -4.50 -17.72
N ASP A 55 -1.18 -3.58 -16.96
CA ASP A 55 -1.36 -2.14 -17.16
C ASP A 55 -0.74 -1.64 -18.47
N VAL A 56 0.43 -2.15 -18.86
CA VAL A 56 1.03 -1.84 -20.16
C VAL A 56 0.19 -2.37 -21.32
N LEU A 57 -0.35 -3.58 -21.20
CA LEU A 57 -1.27 -4.17 -22.20
C LEU A 57 -2.51 -3.30 -22.35
N LEU A 58 -3.09 -2.85 -21.24
CA LEU A 58 -4.32 -2.03 -21.24
C LEU A 58 -4.08 -0.61 -21.74
N ALA A 59 -2.84 -0.11 -21.68
CA ALA A 59 -2.44 1.18 -22.20
C ALA A 59 -2.21 1.19 -23.72
N TYR A 60 -1.77 0.07 -24.31
CA TYR A 60 -1.24 0.01 -25.68
C TYR A 60 -1.84 -1.15 -26.50
N GLN A 61 -2.48 -0.83 -27.62
CA GLN A 61 -3.18 -1.80 -28.47
C GLN A 61 -2.20 -2.72 -29.21
N GLU A 62 -1.06 -2.20 -29.69
CA GLU A 62 -0.01 -3.00 -30.33
C GLU A 62 0.50 -4.08 -29.38
N THR A 63 0.69 -3.73 -28.09
CA THR A 63 1.11 -4.68 -27.07
C THR A 63 0.03 -5.72 -26.78
N MET A 64 -1.24 -5.30 -26.69
CA MET A 64 -2.36 -6.23 -26.51
C MET A 64 -2.42 -7.28 -27.62
N ASP A 65 -2.34 -6.83 -28.88
CA ASP A 65 -2.42 -7.71 -30.04
C ASP A 65 -1.21 -8.66 -30.10
N ALA A 66 0.00 -8.17 -29.85
CA ALA A 66 1.23 -8.95 -29.93
C ALA A 66 1.35 -10.04 -28.85
N LEU A 67 0.75 -9.84 -27.68
CA LEU A 67 0.91 -10.71 -26.51
C LEU A 67 -0.29 -11.64 -26.27
N THR A 68 -1.41 -11.46 -26.98
CA THR A 68 -2.60 -12.31 -26.86
C THR A 68 -2.25 -13.79 -27.08
N GLY A 69 -2.64 -14.64 -26.12
CA GLY A 69 -2.39 -16.08 -26.15
C GLY A 69 -0.94 -16.50 -25.85
N ARG A 70 -0.03 -15.56 -25.57
CA ARG A 70 1.41 -15.83 -25.31
C ARG A 70 1.81 -15.68 -23.84
N VAL A 71 0.97 -15.02 -23.03
CA VAL A 71 1.27 -14.68 -21.63
C VAL A 71 0.02 -14.83 -20.77
N THR A 72 0.22 -15.24 -19.52
CA THR A 72 -0.83 -15.13 -18.50
C THR A 72 -0.78 -13.72 -17.91
N VAL A 73 -1.92 -13.03 -17.90
CA VAL A 73 -1.99 -11.63 -17.47
C VAL A 73 -2.49 -11.55 -16.04
N MET A 74 -1.84 -10.72 -15.22
CA MET A 74 -2.25 -10.43 -13.85
C MET A 74 -2.95 -9.06 -13.80
N ASP A 75 -4.27 -9.07 -13.61
CA ASP A 75 -5.12 -7.87 -13.46
C ASP A 75 -5.03 -7.36 -12.02
N TRP A 76 -4.34 -6.23 -11.83
CA TRP A 76 -4.12 -5.66 -10.50
C TRP A 76 -5.05 -4.49 -10.20
N ASP A 77 -5.71 -4.59 -9.04
CA ASP A 77 -6.53 -3.54 -8.46
C ASP A 77 -6.42 -3.63 -6.94
N TYR A 78 -5.89 -2.60 -6.31
CA TYR A 78 -5.60 -2.61 -4.87
C TYR A 78 -6.64 -1.86 -4.05
N VAL A 79 -7.72 -1.36 -4.66
CA VAL A 79 -8.62 -0.41 -3.99
C VAL A 79 -10.11 -0.68 -4.22
N SER A 80 -10.49 -1.42 -5.26
CA SER A 80 -11.91 -1.76 -5.49
C SER A 80 -12.42 -2.76 -4.46
N THR A 81 -13.62 -2.54 -3.93
CA THR A 81 -14.27 -3.43 -2.94
C THR A 81 -15.50 -4.10 -3.54
N VAL A 82 -16.10 -5.02 -2.79
CA VAL A 82 -17.30 -5.77 -3.20
C VAL A 82 -18.47 -4.84 -3.55
N GLU A 83 -18.63 -3.73 -2.84
CA GLU A 83 -19.71 -2.78 -3.13
C GLU A 83 -19.47 -1.94 -4.39
N GLY A 84 -18.32 -2.09 -5.04
CA GLY A 84 -17.82 -1.18 -6.06
C GLY A 84 -17.34 0.13 -5.45
N ARG A 85 -16.59 0.91 -6.23
CA ARG A 85 -16.03 2.19 -5.78
C ARG A 85 -16.53 3.34 -6.64
N LYS A 86 -16.85 4.46 -5.97
CA LYS A 86 -17.03 5.77 -6.62
C LYS A 86 -15.66 6.31 -7.01
N GLY A 87 -15.16 5.86 -8.14
CA GLY A 87 -13.81 6.12 -8.64
C GLY A 87 -13.12 4.83 -9.05
N GLY A 88 -12.51 4.85 -10.24
CA GLY A 88 -11.77 3.73 -10.82
C GLY A 88 -10.60 4.25 -11.65
N ARG A 89 -9.72 3.36 -12.08
CA ARG A 89 -8.71 3.68 -13.10
C ARG A 89 -9.16 3.00 -14.39
N VAL A 90 -9.27 3.80 -15.45
CA VAL A 90 -9.37 3.25 -16.81
C VAL A 90 -8.07 3.63 -17.52
N TRP A 91 -7.22 2.64 -17.80
CA TRP A 91 -5.94 2.84 -18.48
C TRP A 91 -6.15 3.48 -19.84
N GLY A 92 -5.35 4.51 -20.14
CA GLY A 92 -5.49 5.34 -21.34
C GLY A 92 -6.58 6.42 -21.27
N VAL A 93 -7.36 6.51 -20.17
CA VAL A 93 -8.40 7.54 -19.99
C VAL A 93 -7.96 8.56 -18.93
N PRO A 94 -7.98 9.88 -19.25
CA PRO A 94 -7.69 10.91 -18.27
C PRO A 94 -8.63 10.87 -17.05
N SER A 95 -8.04 11.03 -15.85
CA SER A 95 -8.76 10.93 -14.56
C SER A 95 -9.96 11.87 -14.43
N ASN A 96 -9.94 13.03 -15.09
CA ASN A 96 -11.02 14.01 -15.07
C ASN A 96 -12.26 13.63 -15.90
N ILE A 97 -12.16 12.63 -16.78
CA ILE A 97 -13.28 12.17 -17.63
C ILE A 97 -13.70 10.72 -17.36
N ILE A 98 -13.15 10.04 -16.35
CA ILE A 98 -13.46 8.63 -16.06
C ILE A 98 -14.95 8.40 -15.76
N HIS A 99 -15.63 9.40 -15.23
CA HIS A 99 -17.08 9.36 -14.91
C HIS A 99 -17.95 9.89 -16.06
N GLN A 100 -17.37 10.14 -17.23
CA GLN A 100 -18.04 10.61 -18.43
C GLN A 100 -17.74 9.64 -19.56
N PRO A 101 -18.28 8.41 -19.52
CA PRO A 101 -17.85 7.34 -20.41
C PRO A 101 -18.17 7.57 -21.89
N ASP A 102 -19.08 8.49 -22.21
CA ASP A 102 -19.28 8.99 -23.58
C ASP A 102 -18.08 9.78 -24.14
N LEU A 103 -17.22 10.31 -23.28
CA LEU A 103 -16.02 11.05 -23.65
C LEU A 103 -14.75 10.17 -23.66
N TRP A 104 -14.87 8.88 -23.35
CA TRP A 104 -13.72 7.98 -23.41
C TRP A 104 -13.22 7.84 -24.86
N PRO A 105 -11.90 7.65 -25.07
CA PRO A 105 -11.35 7.34 -26.39
C PRO A 105 -12.05 6.16 -27.07
N GLU A 106 -12.11 6.17 -28.39
CA GLU A 106 -12.86 5.18 -29.19
C GLU A 106 -12.44 3.74 -28.90
N ASP A 107 -11.13 3.49 -28.77
CA ASP A 107 -10.55 2.19 -28.43
C ASP A 107 -10.89 1.71 -27.01
N LYS A 108 -11.42 2.60 -26.15
CA LYS A 108 -11.84 2.30 -24.78
C LYS A 108 -13.35 2.15 -24.63
N GLN A 109 -14.15 2.45 -25.64
CA GLN A 109 -15.62 2.39 -25.55
C GLN A 109 -16.13 0.97 -25.25
N GLU A 110 -15.43 -0.06 -25.72
CA GLU A 110 -15.81 -1.45 -25.45
C GLU A 110 -15.75 -1.81 -23.96
N LEU A 111 -14.87 -1.16 -23.18
CA LEU A 111 -14.72 -1.41 -21.74
C LEU A 111 -16.00 -1.09 -20.97
N ARG A 112 -16.88 -0.23 -21.47
CA ARG A 112 -18.14 0.16 -20.81
C ARG A 112 -19.04 -1.04 -20.51
N LYS A 113 -18.97 -2.11 -21.33
CA LYS A 113 -19.71 -3.37 -21.13
C LYS A 113 -19.32 -4.09 -19.83
N PHE A 114 -18.11 -3.83 -19.32
CA PHE A 114 -17.54 -4.49 -18.16
C PHE A 114 -17.41 -3.55 -16.95
N ALA A 115 -17.12 -2.27 -17.22
CA ALA A 115 -16.57 -1.32 -16.26
C ALA A 115 -17.48 -0.97 -15.07
N PHE A 116 -18.80 -1.11 -15.19
CA PHE A 116 -19.73 -0.54 -14.22
C PHE A 116 -20.67 -1.58 -13.58
N LEU A 117 -20.86 -1.46 -12.26
CA LEU A 117 -22.05 -2.00 -11.59
C LEU A 117 -23.23 -1.03 -11.73
N GLN A 118 -22.92 0.27 -11.68
CA GLN A 118 -23.89 1.34 -11.90
C GLN A 118 -23.22 2.48 -12.68
N GLU A 119 -23.50 2.56 -13.99
CA GLU A 119 -22.95 3.59 -14.86
C GLU A 119 -23.49 4.99 -14.46
N PRO A 120 -22.66 6.06 -14.49
CA PRO A 120 -21.23 6.09 -14.81
C PRO A 120 -20.31 6.14 -13.58
N THR A 121 -20.84 5.82 -12.39
CA THR A 121 -20.20 6.22 -11.12
C THR A 121 -19.66 5.07 -10.29
N VAL A 122 -20.27 3.88 -10.34
CA VAL A 122 -19.86 2.73 -9.53
C VAL A 122 -19.19 1.71 -10.44
N PHE A 123 -17.88 1.59 -10.31
CA PHE A 123 -17.09 0.64 -11.08
C PHE A 123 -17.27 -0.79 -10.57
N ASN A 124 -17.30 -1.74 -11.51
CA ASN A 124 -17.25 -3.17 -11.25
C ASN A 124 -15.83 -3.56 -10.83
N PRO A 125 -15.62 -4.12 -9.61
CA PRO A 125 -14.30 -4.48 -9.14
C PRO A 125 -13.65 -5.47 -10.10
N TYR A 126 -12.38 -5.25 -10.47
CA TYR A 126 -11.63 -6.11 -11.38
C TYR A 126 -12.33 -6.34 -12.75
N PHE A 127 -12.98 -5.31 -13.30
CA PHE A 127 -13.64 -5.43 -14.61
C PHE A 127 -12.66 -5.73 -15.76
N TYR A 128 -11.38 -5.37 -15.59
CA TYR A 128 -10.35 -5.67 -16.57
C TYR A 128 -10.09 -7.17 -16.71
N ALA A 129 -10.25 -7.95 -15.63
CA ALA A 129 -10.14 -9.40 -15.72
C ALA A 129 -11.15 -10.00 -16.71
N ASP A 130 -12.40 -9.53 -16.68
CA ASP A 130 -13.44 -9.95 -17.62
C ASP A 130 -13.13 -9.51 -19.06
N TYR A 131 -12.67 -8.26 -19.21
CA TYR A 131 -12.27 -7.72 -20.51
C TYR A 131 -11.09 -8.49 -21.12
N LEU A 132 -10.00 -8.69 -20.38
CA LEU A 132 -8.81 -9.41 -20.83
C LEU A 132 -9.15 -10.87 -21.18
N LYS A 133 -10.00 -11.52 -20.39
CA LYS A 133 -10.50 -12.86 -20.71
C LYS A 133 -11.31 -12.87 -22.00
N SER A 134 -12.12 -11.84 -22.26
CA SER A 134 -12.87 -11.69 -23.52
C SER A 134 -11.95 -11.49 -24.74
N LYS A 135 -10.72 -11.01 -24.53
CA LYS A 135 -9.67 -10.88 -25.54
C LYS A 135 -8.82 -12.15 -25.72
N GLY A 136 -9.09 -13.22 -24.98
CA GLY A 136 -8.42 -14.51 -25.15
C GLY A 136 -7.18 -14.71 -24.26
N PHE A 137 -6.98 -13.85 -23.26
CA PHE A 137 -5.93 -14.07 -22.27
C PHE A 137 -6.33 -15.08 -21.20
N THR A 138 -5.33 -15.81 -20.70
CA THR A 138 -5.42 -16.44 -19.38
C THR A 138 -5.18 -15.36 -18.34
N VAL A 139 -6.05 -15.26 -17.33
CA VAL A 139 -6.04 -14.12 -16.40
C VAL A 139 -6.00 -14.60 -14.95
N ILE A 140 -5.20 -13.90 -14.13
CA ILE A 140 -5.14 -14.00 -12.67
C ILE A 140 -5.51 -12.62 -12.10
N ALA A 141 -6.36 -12.54 -11.07
CA ALA A 141 -6.63 -11.27 -10.39
C ALA A 141 -5.61 -11.01 -9.28
N ALA A 142 -5.26 -9.75 -9.00
CA ALA A 142 -4.32 -9.38 -7.95
C ALA A 142 -4.86 -8.28 -7.04
N CYS A 143 -5.07 -8.63 -5.77
CA CYS A 143 -5.41 -7.70 -4.68
C CYS A 143 -4.18 -7.33 -3.87
N ALA A 144 -4.35 -6.44 -2.89
CA ALA A 144 -3.31 -6.13 -1.92
C ALA A 144 -3.82 -6.29 -0.48
N THR A 145 -2.93 -6.77 0.38
CA THR A 145 -3.08 -6.64 1.84
C THR A 145 -2.40 -5.39 2.39
N ARG A 146 -1.49 -4.81 1.61
CA ARG A 146 -0.90 -3.49 1.81
C ARG A 146 -0.35 -2.94 0.49
N CYS A 147 -0.47 -1.64 0.24
CA CYS A 147 0.03 -1.00 -0.98
C CYS A 147 0.51 0.45 -0.78
N SER A 148 0.95 1.09 -1.87
CA SER A 148 1.21 2.53 -1.87
C SER A 148 -0.05 3.30 -1.48
N GLY A 149 0.08 4.27 -0.58
CA GLY A 149 -1.03 5.03 0.01
C GLY A 149 -1.42 4.59 1.43
N ASP A 150 -0.92 3.44 1.88
CA ASP A 150 -1.11 2.99 3.26
C ASP A 150 -0.35 3.84 4.28
N SER A 151 -0.79 3.73 5.53
CA SER A 151 -0.04 4.18 6.69
C SER A 151 1.30 3.45 6.78
N PHE A 152 2.29 4.14 7.34
CA PHE A 152 3.61 3.57 7.65
C PHE A 152 3.55 2.56 8.82
N CYS A 153 2.45 2.49 9.55
CA CYS A 153 2.32 1.64 10.74
C CYS A 153 1.38 0.45 10.51
N VAL A 154 0.15 0.69 10.07
CA VAL A 154 -0.88 -0.34 9.86
C VAL A 154 -1.43 -0.28 8.44
N PRO A 155 -1.80 -1.42 7.82
CA PRO A 155 -2.46 -1.40 6.52
C PRO A 155 -3.80 -0.64 6.55
N ALA A 156 -4.23 -0.12 5.40
CA ALA A 156 -5.53 0.54 5.29
C ALA A 156 -6.70 -0.44 5.47
N ALA A 157 -7.78 0.03 6.09
CA ALA A 157 -8.91 -0.81 6.47
C ALA A 157 -9.75 -1.35 5.29
N PHE A 158 -9.57 -0.81 4.08
CA PHE A 158 -10.30 -1.28 2.89
C PHE A 158 -9.67 -2.54 2.26
N HIS A 159 -8.42 -2.88 2.59
CA HIS A 159 -7.71 -4.02 1.98
C HIS A 159 -8.45 -5.35 2.11
N PRO A 160 -9.03 -5.73 3.26
CA PRO A 160 -9.79 -6.98 3.36
C PRO A 160 -10.99 -7.00 2.40
N ALA A 161 -11.68 -5.88 2.22
CA ALA A 161 -12.80 -5.77 1.29
C ALA A 161 -12.33 -5.85 -0.17
N ASN A 162 -11.14 -5.33 -0.49
CA ASN A 162 -10.51 -5.51 -1.80
C ASN A 162 -10.12 -6.96 -2.06
N VAL A 163 -9.47 -7.61 -1.10
CA VAL A 163 -9.12 -9.04 -1.17
C VAL A 163 -10.36 -9.90 -1.41
N LYS A 164 -11.43 -9.66 -0.65
CA LYS A 164 -12.69 -10.40 -0.83
C LYS A 164 -13.30 -10.19 -2.22
N ALA A 165 -13.22 -8.97 -2.77
CA ALA A 165 -13.68 -8.67 -4.12
C ALA A 165 -12.85 -9.40 -5.19
N CYS A 166 -11.53 -9.47 -5.00
CA CYS A 166 -10.60 -10.19 -5.87
C CYS A 166 -10.90 -11.68 -5.93
N VAL A 167 -11.05 -12.32 -4.77
CA VAL A 167 -11.37 -13.74 -4.67
C VAL A 167 -12.71 -14.05 -5.33
N ARG A 168 -13.73 -13.22 -5.06
CA ARG A 168 -15.04 -13.35 -5.71
C ARG A 168 -14.94 -13.22 -7.22
N LYS A 169 -14.23 -12.20 -7.72
CA LYS A 169 -14.00 -12.05 -9.16
C LYS A 169 -13.34 -13.30 -9.74
N ALA A 170 -12.30 -13.81 -9.11
CA ALA A 170 -11.58 -14.98 -9.59
C ALA A 170 -12.49 -16.20 -9.72
N VAL A 171 -13.35 -16.44 -8.74
CA VAL A 171 -14.32 -17.55 -8.74
C VAL A 171 -15.44 -17.31 -9.77
N ASP A 172 -16.12 -16.17 -9.70
CA ASP A 172 -17.30 -15.87 -10.52
C ASP A 172 -16.97 -15.82 -12.01
N SER A 173 -15.83 -15.20 -12.35
CA SER A 173 -15.36 -15.07 -13.74
C SER A 173 -14.55 -16.27 -14.20
N LYS A 174 -14.36 -17.30 -13.36
CA LYS A 174 -13.55 -18.51 -13.64
C LYS A 174 -12.16 -18.14 -14.17
N LEU A 175 -11.47 -17.28 -13.43
CA LEU A 175 -10.08 -16.91 -13.71
C LEU A 175 -9.15 -18.09 -13.37
N ASP A 176 -7.91 -18.03 -13.84
CA ASP A 176 -6.90 -19.07 -13.57
C ASP A 176 -6.45 -19.07 -12.10
N GLY A 177 -6.67 -17.94 -11.41
CA GLY A 177 -6.48 -17.83 -9.97
C GLY A 177 -6.57 -16.39 -9.49
N PHE A 178 -6.08 -16.18 -8.27
CA PHE A 178 -5.83 -14.85 -7.72
C PHE A 178 -4.51 -14.82 -6.94
N MET A 179 -3.97 -13.61 -6.75
CA MET A 179 -2.77 -13.32 -5.99
C MET A 179 -3.08 -12.26 -4.94
N VAL A 180 -2.67 -12.50 -3.69
CA VAL A 180 -2.74 -11.50 -2.63
C VAL A 180 -1.37 -10.86 -2.48
N THR A 181 -1.20 -9.65 -2.99
CA THR A 181 0.07 -8.92 -2.94
C THR A 181 0.28 -8.21 -1.59
N SER A 182 1.53 -7.89 -1.30
CA SER A 182 1.94 -7.22 -0.06
C SER A 182 3.10 -6.27 -0.32
N TRP A 183 2.80 -5.11 -0.89
CA TRP A 183 3.84 -4.14 -1.28
C TRP A 183 4.44 -3.45 -0.05
N SER A 184 5.75 -3.56 0.13
CA SER A 184 6.46 -3.04 1.30
C SER A 184 6.87 -1.56 1.17
N VAL A 185 6.14 -0.74 0.41
CA VAL A 185 6.50 0.68 0.16
C VAL A 185 6.52 1.51 1.45
N ARG A 186 5.55 1.28 2.34
CA ARG A 186 5.41 1.97 3.64
C ARG A 186 5.72 1.07 4.85
N ARG A 187 6.14 -0.17 4.56
CA ARG A 187 6.77 -1.15 5.48
C ARG A 187 6.03 -1.45 6.79
N ALA A 188 4.71 -1.26 6.86
CA ALA A 188 3.89 -1.85 7.91
C ALA A 188 4.23 -3.36 8.03
N PRO A 189 4.58 -3.90 9.21
CA PRO A 189 5.03 -5.28 9.37
C PRO A 189 4.12 -6.30 8.70
N PHE A 190 4.70 -7.32 8.05
CA PHE A 190 3.94 -8.36 7.34
C PHE A 190 2.90 -9.02 8.25
N SER A 191 3.23 -9.27 9.51
CA SER A 191 2.30 -9.84 10.48
C SER A 191 1.04 -9.01 10.75
N LEU A 192 1.01 -7.73 10.38
CA LEU A 192 -0.21 -6.91 10.47
C LEU A 192 -1.13 -7.07 9.24
N THR A 193 -0.74 -7.88 8.24
CA THR A 193 -1.52 -8.14 7.03
C THR A 193 -2.33 -9.44 7.08
N TRP A 194 -2.21 -10.23 8.15
CA TRP A 194 -2.86 -11.54 8.29
C TRP A 194 -4.37 -11.52 8.13
N PHE A 195 -5.05 -10.44 8.52
CA PHE A 195 -6.50 -10.33 8.34
C PHE A 195 -6.90 -10.44 6.86
N GLY A 196 -6.13 -9.81 5.95
CA GLY A 196 -6.38 -9.93 4.52
C GLY A 196 -6.07 -11.33 3.98
N LEU A 197 -5.02 -12.00 4.47
CA LEU A 197 -4.70 -13.38 4.07
C LEU A 197 -5.77 -14.39 4.53
N ILE A 198 -6.25 -14.26 5.76
CA ILE A 198 -7.35 -15.07 6.31
C ILE A 198 -8.64 -14.78 5.53
N THR A 199 -8.91 -13.51 5.22
CA THR A 199 -10.04 -13.12 4.36
C THR A 199 -9.98 -13.83 3.01
N ALA A 200 -8.80 -13.89 2.37
CA ALA A 200 -8.65 -14.56 1.08
C ALA A 200 -8.97 -16.05 1.17
N SER A 201 -8.39 -16.75 2.15
CA SER A 201 -8.60 -18.18 2.35
C SER A 201 -10.06 -18.51 2.60
N MET A 202 -10.70 -17.81 3.55
CA MET A 202 -12.09 -18.08 3.91
C MET A 202 -13.07 -17.69 2.82
N ALA A 203 -12.82 -16.59 2.09
CA ALA A 203 -13.68 -16.18 0.97
C ALA A 203 -13.58 -17.14 -0.23
N TYR A 204 -12.43 -17.80 -0.41
CA TYR A 204 -12.24 -18.79 -1.45
C TYR A 204 -12.99 -20.09 -1.13
N GLU A 205 -12.92 -20.55 0.12
CA GLU A 205 -13.64 -21.73 0.59
C GLU A 205 -15.16 -21.50 0.67
N ASN A 206 -15.56 -20.31 1.10
CA ASN A 206 -16.96 -19.92 1.22
C ASN A 206 -17.17 -18.47 0.77
N GLY A 207 -17.66 -18.29 -0.46
CA GLY A 207 -17.95 -16.97 -1.03
C GLY A 207 -18.97 -16.13 -0.25
N THR A 208 -19.74 -16.76 0.66
CA THR A 208 -20.74 -16.09 1.52
C THR A 208 -20.28 -15.81 2.94
N VAL A 209 -19.02 -16.14 3.28
CA VAL A 209 -18.43 -15.88 4.61
C VAL A 209 -18.66 -14.45 5.08
N THR A 210 -19.01 -14.27 6.35
CA THR A 210 -19.29 -12.97 6.96
C THR A 210 -18.03 -12.33 7.54
N TRP A 211 -18.08 -11.02 7.80
CA TRP A 211 -16.98 -10.31 8.46
C TRP A 211 -16.80 -10.74 9.93
N ASP A 212 -17.87 -11.15 10.62
CA ASP A 212 -17.79 -11.69 11.98
C ASP A 212 -17.03 -13.02 12.00
N GLU A 213 -17.33 -13.94 11.08
CA GLU A 213 -16.60 -15.21 10.96
C GLU A 213 -15.11 -14.99 10.67
N ILE A 214 -14.78 -14.09 9.73
CA ILE A 214 -13.39 -13.71 9.43
C ILE A 214 -12.72 -13.10 10.67
N GLY A 215 -13.40 -12.18 11.36
CA GLY A 215 -12.88 -11.51 12.54
C GLY A 215 -12.59 -12.48 13.69
N ARG A 216 -13.47 -13.46 13.93
CA ARG A 216 -13.24 -14.52 14.92
C ARG A 216 -12.08 -15.43 14.54
N ALA A 217 -11.97 -15.82 13.26
CA ALA A 217 -10.86 -16.62 12.77
C ALA A 217 -9.52 -15.88 12.92
N TYR A 218 -9.48 -14.60 12.55
CA TYR A 218 -8.33 -13.73 12.75
C TYR A 218 -7.95 -13.62 14.23
N SER A 219 -8.93 -13.35 15.09
CA SER A 219 -8.69 -13.24 16.53
C SER A 219 -8.11 -14.53 17.10
N LYS A 220 -8.65 -15.68 16.68
CA LYS A 220 -8.18 -16.98 17.14
C LYS A 220 -6.75 -17.25 16.70
N TYR A 221 -6.45 -16.93 15.45
CA TYR A 221 -5.12 -17.10 14.88
C TYR A 221 -4.09 -16.20 15.57
N CYS A 222 -4.34 -14.88 15.66
CA CYS A 222 -3.38 -13.91 16.18
C CYS A 222 -3.34 -13.81 17.71
N PHE A 223 -4.44 -14.06 18.43
CA PHE A 223 -4.57 -13.73 19.86
C PHE A 223 -5.06 -14.89 20.74
N GLY A 224 -5.29 -16.07 20.16
CA GLY A 224 -5.61 -17.28 20.91
C GLY A 224 -7.05 -17.42 21.39
N ASN A 225 -7.98 -16.56 20.94
CA ASN A 225 -9.41 -16.69 21.21
C ASN A 225 -10.29 -16.08 20.11
N GLU A 226 -11.59 -16.35 20.10
CA GLU A 226 -12.54 -15.88 19.08
C GLU A 226 -13.25 -14.57 19.49
N ASP A 227 -12.53 -13.66 20.15
CA ASP A 227 -13.09 -12.39 20.60
C ASP A 227 -13.37 -11.43 19.42
N GLN A 228 -14.63 -10.98 19.33
CA GLN A 228 -15.07 -10.11 18.24
C GLN A 228 -14.35 -8.76 18.21
N TYR A 229 -13.97 -8.20 19.36
CA TYR A 229 -13.32 -6.89 19.43
C TYR A 229 -11.87 -6.94 18.95
N LEU A 230 -11.18 -8.04 19.24
CA LEU A 230 -9.86 -8.34 18.66
C LEU A 230 -9.96 -8.56 17.15
N GLY A 231 -11.05 -9.16 16.68
CA GLY A 231 -11.37 -9.28 15.25
C GLY A 231 -11.51 -7.95 14.51
N MET A 232 -11.82 -6.86 15.22
CA MET A 232 -12.05 -5.53 14.63
C MET A 232 -10.80 -4.65 14.54
N LEU A 233 -9.67 -5.04 15.15
CA LEU A 233 -8.49 -4.17 15.24
C LEU A 233 -7.95 -3.68 13.88
N PRO A 234 -7.85 -4.53 12.83
CA PRO A 234 -7.41 -4.10 11.50
C PRO A 234 -8.27 -2.99 10.91
N GLU A 235 -9.60 -3.09 11.07
CA GLU A 235 -10.51 -2.07 10.58
C GLU A 235 -10.44 -0.80 11.44
N LEU A 236 -10.47 -0.96 12.77
CA LEU A 236 -10.50 0.13 13.73
C LEU A 236 -9.24 1.01 13.61
N LEU A 237 -8.06 0.41 13.75
CA LEU A 237 -6.80 1.14 13.73
C LEU A 237 -6.41 1.53 12.30
N GLY A 238 -6.74 0.70 11.30
CA GLY A 238 -6.51 1.01 9.88
C GLY A 238 -7.25 2.27 9.42
N LYS A 239 -8.54 2.43 9.77
CA LYS A 239 -9.34 3.63 9.46
C LYS A 239 -8.76 4.87 10.12
N ALA A 240 -8.52 4.80 11.43
CA ALA A 240 -7.99 5.95 12.18
C ALA A 240 -6.60 6.35 11.68
N SER A 241 -5.74 5.37 11.37
CA SER A 241 -4.40 5.61 10.84
C SER A 241 -4.44 6.20 9.43
N GLU A 242 -5.36 5.79 8.54
CA GLU A 242 -5.50 6.41 7.21
C GLU A 242 -5.88 7.90 7.31
N HIS A 243 -6.86 8.21 8.15
CA HIS A 243 -7.30 9.59 8.39
C HIS A 243 -6.16 10.45 8.96
N ALA A 244 -5.37 9.89 9.87
CA ALA A 244 -4.18 10.54 10.40
C ALA A 244 -3.02 10.60 9.39
N THR A 245 -2.84 9.61 8.52
CA THR A 245 -1.74 9.54 7.53
C THR A 245 -1.88 10.56 6.41
N LYS A 246 -3.10 10.97 6.05
CA LYS A 246 -3.29 12.17 5.20
C LYS A 246 -2.67 13.42 5.82
N LEU A 247 -2.46 13.43 7.14
CA LEU A 247 -1.62 14.38 7.87
C LEU A 247 -0.19 13.86 8.13
N GLY A 248 -0.02 12.56 8.37
CA GLY A 248 1.27 11.90 8.57
C GLY A 248 2.17 11.98 7.34
N HIS A 249 1.63 12.13 6.13
CA HIS A 249 2.39 12.53 4.96
C HIS A 249 3.03 13.92 5.10
N LEU A 250 2.54 14.79 5.99
CA LEU A 250 3.22 16.04 6.38
C LEU A 250 4.41 15.78 7.33
N LEU A 251 4.37 14.73 8.16
CA LEU A 251 5.32 14.45 9.25
C LEU A 251 6.31 13.31 8.97
N SER A 252 5.96 12.38 8.08
CA SER A 252 6.79 11.30 7.57
C SER A 252 7.30 11.71 6.19
N SER A 253 8.60 11.59 5.98
CA SER A 253 9.21 11.89 4.70
C SER A 253 8.74 10.88 3.64
N GLN A 254 8.51 11.38 2.44
CA GLN A 254 8.92 10.64 1.25
C GLN A 254 10.45 10.74 1.19
N CYS A 255 11.17 10.08 2.11
CA CYS A 255 12.61 9.90 1.94
C CYS A 255 12.80 8.88 0.81
N GLU A 256 12.69 9.38 -0.41
CA GLU A 256 13.18 8.71 -1.59
C GLU A 256 14.72 8.75 -1.50
N TYR A 257 15.36 7.57 -1.48
CA TYR A 257 16.80 7.29 -1.50
C TYR A 257 17.61 7.18 -0.20
N SER A 258 18.37 6.08 -0.14
CA SER A 258 19.49 5.78 0.77
C SER A 258 20.81 5.80 -0.01
N ASP A 259 21.86 6.40 0.55
CA ASP A 259 23.24 6.20 0.07
C ASP A 259 23.86 4.98 0.77
N TYR A 260 24.15 3.94 0.00
CA TYR A 260 24.57 2.62 0.47
C TYR A 260 26.06 2.55 0.84
N GLN A 261 26.90 3.49 0.42
CA GLN A 261 28.35 3.40 0.63
C GLN A 261 28.80 3.96 1.98
N THR A 262 28.04 4.88 2.56
CA THR A 262 28.45 5.64 3.74
C THR A 262 27.78 5.18 5.04
N GLY A 263 26.76 4.30 4.96
CA GLY A 263 25.91 3.95 6.11
C GLY A 263 25.10 5.13 6.66
N ASN A 264 25.13 6.28 5.99
CA ASN A 264 24.39 7.48 6.34
C ASN A 264 23.08 7.53 5.55
N PHE A 265 21.97 7.32 6.24
CA PHE A 265 20.62 7.35 5.67
C PHE A 265 20.03 8.77 5.62
N PHE A 266 20.87 9.74 5.29
CA PHE A 266 20.44 11.10 4.97
C PHE A 266 20.24 11.19 3.46
N SER A 267 19.20 11.92 3.04
CA SER A 267 18.92 12.35 1.66
C SER A 267 20.21 12.68 0.87
N PRO A 268 20.26 12.47 -0.47
CA PRO A 268 21.48 12.67 -1.27
C PRO A 268 22.11 14.07 -1.09
N PRO A 269 23.41 14.21 -1.42
CA PRO A 269 24.31 15.19 -0.82
C PRO A 269 24.23 16.54 -1.54
N TRP A 270 23.13 17.30 -1.43
CA TRP A 270 23.08 18.67 -1.93
C TRP A 270 22.23 19.56 -1.02
N ASP A 271 22.92 20.45 -0.33
CA ASP A 271 22.43 21.69 0.26
C ASP A 271 21.41 21.59 1.42
N SER A 272 21.98 21.59 2.63
CA SER A 272 21.69 22.40 3.83
C SER A 272 20.28 22.77 4.28
N ASP A 273 19.29 22.95 3.40
CA ASP A 273 17.94 23.38 3.73
C ASP A 273 16.93 22.26 3.51
N SER A 274 16.50 21.61 4.60
CA SER A 274 15.39 20.67 4.59
C SER A 274 14.07 21.39 4.29
N LEU A 275 13.85 21.71 3.01
CA LEU A 275 12.68 22.39 2.45
C LEU A 275 11.37 21.67 2.80
N PHE A 276 11.39 20.35 3.00
CA PHE A 276 10.17 19.58 3.27
C PHE A 276 9.49 19.93 4.60
N TYR A 277 10.22 19.99 5.72
CA TYR A 277 9.60 20.26 7.02
C TYR A 277 9.33 21.75 7.21
N LYS A 278 10.31 22.61 6.86
CA LYS A 278 10.17 24.08 6.92
C LYS A 278 8.99 24.56 6.07
N ALA A 279 8.77 24.02 4.86
CA ALA A 279 7.64 24.41 4.01
C ALA A 279 6.28 23.88 4.51
N ARG A 280 6.25 22.84 5.35
CA ARG A 280 5.01 22.21 5.84
C ARG A 280 4.56 22.72 7.20
N MET A 281 5.48 23.24 8.03
CA MET A 281 5.13 23.83 9.33
C MET A 281 4.10 24.96 9.23
N PRO A 282 4.16 25.89 8.25
CA PRO A 282 3.10 26.88 8.05
C PRO A 282 1.75 26.23 7.79
N ILE A 283 1.69 25.23 6.90
CA ILE A 283 0.45 24.52 6.56
C ILE A 283 -0.13 23.80 7.80
N ILE A 284 0.73 23.16 8.59
CA ILE A 284 0.31 22.48 9.84
C ILE A 284 -0.23 23.49 10.85
N ARG A 285 0.41 24.65 10.99
CA ARG A 285 0.00 25.71 11.92
C ARG A 285 -1.29 26.40 11.47
N GLU A 286 -1.42 26.70 10.18
CA GLU A 286 -2.66 27.23 9.56
C GLU A 286 -3.85 26.28 9.78
N ASN A 287 -3.60 24.97 9.83
CA ASN A 287 -4.62 23.94 10.04
C ASN A 287 -4.55 23.32 11.45
N ALA A 288 -3.94 23.98 12.43
CA ALA A 288 -3.61 23.40 13.74
C ALA A 288 -4.81 22.77 14.46
N LYS A 289 -5.99 23.40 14.36
CA LYS A 289 -7.23 22.86 14.93
C LYS A 289 -7.65 21.53 14.28
N ALA A 290 -7.70 21.49 12.95
CA ALA A 290 -8.06 20.28 12.21
C ALA A 290 -7.03 19.15 12.40
N VAL A 291 -5.74 19.53 12.55
CA VAL A 291 -4.66 18.62 12.91
C VAL A 291 -4.91 18.01 14.28
N ALA A 292 -5.14 18.84 15.30
CA ALA A 292 -5.37 18.41 16.67
C ALA A 292 -6.61 17.51 16.79
N GLU A 293 -7.71 17.85 16.12
CA GLU A 293 -8.94 17.04 16.12
C GLU A 293 -8.71 15.64 15.53
N ARG A 294 -7.97 15.53 14.42
CA ARG A 294 -7.66 14.23 13.79
C ARG A 294 -6.77 13.36 14.66
N PHE A 295 -5.75 13.95 15.30
CA PHE A 295 -4.87 13.20 16.21
C PHE A 295 -5.54 12.86 17.54
N HIS A 296 -6.49 13.67 18.01
CA HIS A 296 -7.33 13.32 19.16
C HIS A 296 -8.17 12.07 18.86
N ALA A 297 -8.84 12.04 17.70
CA ALA A 297 -9.62 10.87 17.27
C ALA A 297 -8.74 9.61 17.10
N LEU A 298 -7.51 9.77 16.59
CA LEU A 298 -6.55 8.67 16.53
C LEU A 298 -6.15 8.20 17.94
N GLN A 299 -5.88 9.10 18.88
CA GLN A 299 -5.53 8.75 20.26
C GLN A 299 -6.66 7.96 20.96
N GLU A 300 -7.92 8.38 20.80
CA GLU A 300 -9.08 7.65 21.33
C GLU A 300 -9.16 6.23 20.74
N THR A 301 -8.86 6.11 19.45
CA THR A 301 -8.82 4.82 18.76
C THR A 301 -7.67 3.94 19.26
N VAL A 302 -6.48 4.52 19.49
CA VAL A 302 -5.33 3.81 20.07
C VAL A 302 -5.66 3.29 21.47
N ASN A 303 -6.27 4.13 22.32
CA ASN A 303 -6.68 3.73 23.67
C ASN A 303 -7.72 2.60 23.64
N THR A 304 -8.69 2.68 22.73
CA THR A 304 -9.69 1.62 22.51
C THR A 304 -9.03 0.32 22.05
N THR A 305 -8.07 0.42 21.12
CA THR A 305 -7.31 -0.73 20.62
C THR A 305 -6.56 -1.41 21.76
N ARG A 306 -5.84 -0.66 22.62
CA ARG A 306 -5.15 -1.23 23.80
C ARG A 306 -6.11 -1.96 24.75
N ASN A 307 -7.29 -1.37 25.00
CA ASN A 307 -8.30 -2.00 25.84
C ASN A 307 -8.77 -3.35 25.29
N TYR A 308 -8.90 -3.46 23.96
CA TYR A 308 -9.22 -4.73 23.32
C TYR A 308 -8.07 -5.72 23.38
N LEU A 309 -6.81 -5.28 23.19
CA LEU A 309 -5.64 -6.17 23.30
C LEU A 309 -5.52 -6.88 24.65
N HIS A 310 -6.00 -6.28 25.75
CA HIS A 310 -6.06 -6.94 27.06
C HIS A 310 -6.97 -8.18 27.11
N ARG A 311 -7.84 -8.36 26.11
CA ARG A 311 -8.72 -9.53 25.99
C ARG A 311 -8.01 -10.70 25.31
N ALA A 312 -6.80 -10.51 24.78
CA ALA A 312 -6.03 -11.56 24.13
C ALA A 312 -5.65 -12.66 25.14
N THR A 313 -5.68 -13.91 24.70
CA THR A 313 -5.24 -15.07 25.47
C THR A 313 -4.28 -15.91 24.63
N PRO A 314 -3.10 -15.37 24.29
CA PRO A 314 -2.11 -16.06 23.46
C PRO A 314 -1.70 -17.40 24.10
N GLN A 315 -1.68 -18.44 23.28
CA GLN A 315 -1.38 -19.82 23.67
C GLN A 315 0.03 -20.28 23.24
N ASN A 316 0.71 -19.50 22.40
CA ASN A 316 2.03 -19.82 21.86
C ASN A 316 2.84 -18.54 21.55
N GLU A 317 4.11 -18.71 21.21
CA GLU A 317 5.05 -17.62 20.92
C GLU A 317 4.64 -16.77 19.70
N GLU A 318 4.04 -17.39 18.67
CA GLU A 318 3.56 -16.68 17.48
C GLU A 318 2.42 -15.71 17.84
N GLN A 319 1.49 -16.14 18.69
CA GLN A 319 0.39 -15.30 19.18
C GLN A 319 0.88 -14.20 20.12
N GLN A 320 1.88 -14.49 20.96
CA GLN A 320 2.54 -13.46 21.77
C GLN A 320 3.22 -12.41 20.89
N PHE A 321 3.83 -12.85 19.79
CA PHE A 321 4.47 -11.96 18.82
C PHE A 321 3.46 -11.10 18.06
N HIS A 322 2.31 -11.65 17.66
CA HIS A 322 1.22 -10.86 17.10
C HIS A 322 0.70 -9.80 18.08
N LEU A 323 0.50 -10.19 19.34
CA LEU A 323 0.08 -9.27 20.39
C LEU A 323 1.09 -8.13 20.59
N SER A 324 2.39 -8.44 20.65
CA SER A 324 3.43 -7.42 20.83
C SER A 324 3.51 -6.44 19.65
N LEU A 325 3.32 -6.92 18.41
CA LEU A 325 3.26 -6.07 17.22
C LEU A 325 2.08 -5.09 17.25
N TRP A 326 0.94 -5.49 17.77
CA TRP A 326 -0.21 -4.59 17.91
C TRP A 326 0.02 -3.53 18.99
N TYR A 327 0.64 -3.90 20.11
CA TYR A 327 1.08 -2.90 21.11
C TYR A 327 2.12 -1.94 20.53
N TRP A 328 3.09 -2.45 19.77
CA TRP A 328 4.06 -1.63 19.04
C TRP A 328 3.38 -0.65 18.08
N ALA A 329 2.36 -1.09 17.34
CA ALA A 329 1.61 -0.19 16.46
C ALA A 329 0.91 0.92 17.26
N CYS A 330 0.32 0.59 18.41
CA CYS A 330 -0.26 1.58 19.33
C CYS A 330 0.79 2.58 19.84
N ASP A 331 1.93 2.12 20.33
CA ASP A 331 3.01 2.97 20.87
C ASP A 331 3.56 3.93 19.80
N VAL A 332 3.78 3.42 18.58
CA VAL A 332 4.23 4.25 17.46
C VAL A 332 3.19 5.31 17.11
N LEU A 333 1.91 4.95 16.99
CA LEU A 333 0.86 5.92 16.63
C LEU A 333 0.60 6.95 17.72
N GLU A 334 0.66 6.54 18.99
CA GLU A 334 0.54 7.42 20.15
C GLU A 334 1.64 8.48 20.17
N PHE A 335 2.89 8.09 19.89
CA PHE A 335 4.01 9.03 19.75
C PHE A 335 3.70 10.16 18.76
N TYR A 336 3.13 9.84 17.58
CA TYR A 336 2.76 10.87 16.61
C TYR A 336 1.54 11.69 17.03
N CYS A 337 0.58 11.08 17.75
CA CYS A 337 -0.56 11.83 18.29
C CYS A 337 -0.13 12.89 19.28
N GLU A 338 0.78 12.52 20.18
CA GLU A 338 1.35 13.45 21.14
C GLU A 338 2.26 14.47 20.46
N LEU A 339 3.11 14.04 19.53
CA LEU A 339 4.03 14.92 18.81
C LEU A 339 3.29 15.99 18.00
N ALA A 340 2.21 15.61 17.32
CA ALA A 340 1.43 16.55 16.52
C ALA A 340 0.90 17.73 17.35
N LYS A 341 0.50 17.51 18.61
CA LYS A 341 0.08 18.59 19.52
C LYS A 341 1.22 19.57 19.75
N GLU A 342 2.43 19.08 19.94
CA GLU A 342 3.62 19.91 20.16
C GLU A 342 4.02 20.68 18.90
N LEU A 343 3.86 20.09 17.71
CA LEU A 343 4.15 20.75 16.44
C LEU A 343 3.19 21.90 16.09
N THR A 344 2.00 21.92 16.69
CA THR A 344 1.08 23.07 16.56
C THR A 344 1.50 24.29 17.38
N ARG A 345 2.48 24.15 18.29
CA ARG A 345 3.00 25.26 19.10
C ARG A 345 3.97 26.12 18.29
N GLU A 346 3.98 27.42 18.56
CA GLU A 346 4.92 28.36 17.93
C GLU A 346 6.36 28.09 18.37
N VAL A 347 6.56 27.83 19.67
CA VAL A 347 7.86 27.59 20.31
C VAL A 347 7.80 26.27 21.10
N LEU A 348 8.84 25.44 20.95
CA LEU A 348 9.14 24.34 21.87
C LEU A 348 10.42 24.73 22.60
N ASP A 349 10.43 24.59 23.92
CA ASP A 349 11.61 24.84 24.73
C ASP A 349 12.57 23.62 24.73
N ASP A 350 13.82 23.85 25.14
CA ASP A 350 14.88 22.84 25.13
C ASP A 350 14.53 21.61 25.99
N GLN A 351 13.78 21.81 27.07
CA GLN A 351 13.35 20.72 27.94
C GLN A 351 12.34 19.81 27.22
N ALA A 352 11.39 20.38 26.48
CA ALA A 352 10.48 19.64 25.64
C ALA A 352 11.23 18.90 24.53
N LEU A 353 12.19 19.55 23.85
CA LEU A 353 13.00 18.92 22.80
C LEU A 353 13.79 17.71 23.33
N ALA A 354 14.44 17.84 24.49
CA ALA A 354 15.18 16.75 25.14
C ALA A 354 14.27 15.58 25.54
N SER A 355 13.10 15.87 26.11
CA SER A 355 12.09 14.85 26.46
C SER A 355 11.63 14.05 25.23
N TRP A 356 11.42 14.74 24.12
CA TRP A 356 11.02 14.11 22.86
C TRP A 356 12.11 13.27 22.21
N ALA A 357 13.37 13.71 22.30
CA ALA A 357 14.51 12.93 21.84
C ALA A 357 14.62 11.61 22.61
N GLU A 358 14.41 11.64 23.93
CA GLU A 358 14.45 10.44 24.76
C GLU A 358 13.28 9.49 24.45
N LYS A 359 12.04 10.01 24.30
CA LYS A 359 10.89 9.19 23.87
C LYS A 359 11.16 8.48 22.54
N ALA A 360 11.69 9.22 21.55
CA ALA A 360 12.02 8.66 20.25
C ALA A 360 13.12 7.58 20.34
N LYS A 361 14.11 7.75 21.22
CA LYS A 361 15.16 6.75 21.46
C LYS A 361 14.59 5.46 22.06
N ILE A 362 13.76 5.56 23.10
CA ILE A 362 13.10 4.40 23.72
C ILE A 362 12.26 3.63 22.68
N LEU A 363 11.45 4.34 21.89
CA LEU A 363 10.65 3.71 20.83
C LEU A 363 11.49 3.13 19.70
N SER A 364 12.68 3.69 19.44
CA SER A 364 13.62 3.14 18.47
C SER A 364 14.18 1.80 18.95
N GLU A 365 14.53 1.68 20.23
CA GLU A 365 14.97 0.42 20.84
C GLU A 365 13.85 -0.62 20.82
N PHE A 366 12.65 -0.24 21.27
CA PHE A 366 11.49 -1.13 21.23
C PHE A 366 11.11 -1.57 19.80
N THR A 367 11.22 -0.68 18.82
CA THR A 367 11.00 -1.01 17.40
C THR A 367 12.04 -2.01 16.90
N LYS A 368 13.31 -1.87 17.30
CA LYS A 368 14.36 -2.84 16.94
C LYS A 368 14.05 -4.22 17.50
N GLU A 369 13.75 -4.30 18.80
CA GLU A 369 13.42 -5.56 19.47
C GLU A 369 12.21 -6.24 18.81
N THR A 370 11.12 -5.49 18.63
CA THR A 370 9.87 -6.02 18.08
C THR A 370 10.00 -6.46 16.62
N LEU A 371 10.77 -5.75 15.79
CA LEU A 371 10.87 -6.06 14.36
C LEU A 371 12.03 -6.98 13.99
N SER A 372 12.98 -7.22 14.91
CA SER A 372 14.12 -8.12 14.70
C SER A 372 13.77 -9.54 14.24
N PRO A 373 12.63 -10.16 14.66
CA PRO A 373 12.26 -11.48 14.15
C PRO A 373 11.82 -11.47 12.68
N LEU A 374 11.43 -10.30 12.14
CA LEU A 374 10.87 -10.17 10.78
C LEU A 374 11.87 -9.64 9.77
N TYR A 375 12.83 -8.83 10.21
CA TYR A 375 13.62 -7.97 9.35
C TYR A 375 15.11 -8.13 9.62
N THR A 376 15.91 -7.91 8.58
CA THR A 376 17.37 -7.79 8.73
C THR A 376 17.72 -6.51 9.48
N ASP A 377 18.88 -6.47 10.12
CA ASP A 377 19.39 -5.27 10.79
C ASP A 377 19.36 -4.04 9.87
N PHE A 378 19.70 -4.23 8.59
CA PHE A 378 19.62 -3.20 7.55
C PHE A 378 18.21 -2.61 7.43
N THR A 379 17.20 -3.48 7.31
CA THR A 379 15.80 -3.04 7.20
C THR A 379 15.33 -2.36 8.47
N ILE A 380 15.70 -2.87 9.65
CA ILE A 380 15.35 -2.28 10.96
C ILE A 380 15.92 -0.87 11.12
N ILE A 381 17.19 -0.65 10.74
CA ILE A 381 17.78 0.70 10.76
C ILE A 381 16.95 1.64 9.88
N GLY A 382 16.55 1.17 8.69
CA GLY A 382 15.64 1.92 7.82
C GLY A 382 14.27 2.20 8.44
N GLU A 383 13.68 1.24 9.17
CA GLU A 383 12.41 1.45 9.90
C GLU A 383 12.53 2.55 10.95
N VAL A 384 13.55 2.46 11.80
CA VAL A 384 13.82 3.43 12.85
C VAL A 384 14.05 4.82 12.26
N GLN A 385 14.83 4.91 11.18
CA GLN A 385 15.13 6.16 10.50
C GLN A 385 13.88 6.77 9.84
N ASN A 386 13.06 5.97 9.14
CA ASN A 386 11.86 6.47 8.47
C ASN A 386 10.79 6.94 9.47
N ARG A 387 10.73 6.33 10.65
CA ARG A 387 9.76 6.68 11.70
C ARG A 387 10.27 7.87 12.52
N PHE A 388 11.44 7.76 13.12
CA PHE A 388 11.90 8.72 14.13
C PHE A 388 12.99 9.67 13.62
N GLY A 389 13.73 9.28 12.58
CA GLY A 389 14.93 9.98 12.12
C GLY A 389 14.68 11.40 11.61
N VAL A 390 13.61 11.64 10.85
CA VAL A 390 13.26 12.99 10.35
C VAL A 390 12.97 13.95 11.50
N PHE A 391 12.26 13.46 12.52
CA PHE A 391 11.96 14.25 13.71
C PHE A 391 13.22 14.55 14.52
N LEU A 392 14.06 13.54 14.78
CA LEU A 392 15.34 13.71 15.47
C LEU A 392 16.28 14.68 14.74
N GLN A 393 16.27 14.69 13.40
CA GLN A 393 17.02 15.66 12.59
C GLN A 393 16.48 17.09 12.71
N TRP A 394 15.16 17.23 12.73
CA TRP A 394 14.52 18.53 12.93
C TRP A 394 14.87 19.12 14.30
N LEU A 395 14.87 18.30 15.36
CA LEU A 395 15.28 18.72 16.71
C LEU A 395 16.73 19.23 16.71
N LYS A 396 17.68 18.43 16.17
CA LYS A 396 19.12 18.79 16.13
C LYS A 396 19.42 20.09 15.39
N LYS A 397 18.67 20.43 14.33
CA LYS A 397 18.85 21.68 13.58
C LYS A 397 18.23 22.90 14.25
N ARG A 398 17.39 22.73 15.27
CA ARG A 398 16.82 23.84 16.04
C ARG A 398 17.75 24.30 17.16
N GLU A 399 18.65 23.40 17.59
CA GLU A 399 19.71 23.65 18.57
C GLU A 399 20.96 24.33 17.97
N ALA A 400 21.14 24.28 16.65
CA ALA A 400 22.26 24.86 15.90
C ALA A 400 21.84 26.17 15.21
#